data_AF-A0A4Z0L4L9-F1
#
_entry.id   AF-A0A4Z0L4L9-F1
#
_cell.length_a   1.000
_cell.length_b   1.000
_cell.length_c   1.000
_cell.angle_alpha   90.00
_cell.angle_beta   90.00
_cell.angle_gamma   90.00
#
_symmetry.space_group_name_H-M   'P 1'
#
loop_
_entity.id
_entity.type
_entity.pdbx_description
1 polymer ?
#
loop_
_entity_poly.entity_id
_entity_poly.type
_entity_poly.pdbx_seq_one_letter_code
_entity_poly.pdbx_strand_id
1 'polypeptide(L)'
;MIALPVMAIAACSSNKNASNDGSEGGMLNGAGTGMDANGNGNMSSEEQARLQMQQLQQNNIVYFDLDKYDIRSDFAAMLDAHANFLRSNPSYKVTVEGHADERGTPEYNISLGERRATAGKMYLQGSGGAAG
;
A
#
# COMPACT_ATOMS: atom_id res chain seq x y z
N MET A 1 30.02 -21.18 -34.38
CA MET A 1 29.38 -20.18 -33.51
C MET A 1 27.97 -19.97 -34.00
N ILE A 2 26.97 -20.45 -33.26
CA ILE A 2 25.56 -20.15 -33.55
C ILE A 2 25.12 -19.21 -32.43
N ALA A 3 25.06 -17.92 -32.77
CA ALA A 3 24.50 -16.89 -31.92
C ALA A 3 22.98 -16.91 -32.09
N LEU A 4 22.24 -17.02 -30.98
CA LEU A 4 20.82 -16.68 -30.93
C LEU A 4 20.56 -15.94 -29.61
N PRO A 5 20.64 -14.60 -29.63
CA PRO A 5 20.10 -13.78 -28.55
C PRO A 5 18.64 -13.49 -28.86
N VAL A 6 17.73 -13.85 -27.95
CA VAL A 6 16.38 -13.26 -27.95
C VAL A 6 16.04 -12.89 -26.51
N MET A 7 16.15 -11.59 -26.24
CA MET A 7 15.60 -10.96 -25.06
C MET A 7 14.54 -9.96 -25.57
N ALA A 8 13.30 -10.09 -25.12
CA ALA A 8 12.28 -9.11 -25.39
C ALA A 8 11.26 -9.08 -24.25
N ILE A 9 11.32 -8.01 -23.44
CA ILE A 9 10.17 -7.52 -22.69
C ILE A 9 10.13 -6.02 -22.93
N ALA A 10 9.03 -5.55 -23.52
CA ALA A 10 8.73 -4.14 -23.70
C ALA A 10 7.66 -3.75 -22.68
N ALA A 11 7.87 -2.65 -21.96
CA ALA A 11 6.83 -1.96 -21.23
C ALA A 11 7.16 -0.47 -21.19
N CYS A 12 6.32 0.36 -21.79
CA CYS A 12 6.17 1.77 -21.45
C CYS A 12 4.81 2.28 -21.91
N SER A 13 4.04 2.83 -20.97
CA SER A 13 3.23 4.00 -21.23
C SER A 13 3.35 4.92 -20.01
N SER A 14 3.99 6.07 -20.20
CA SER A 14 4.00 7.15 -19.23
C SER A 14 3.43 8.36 -19.95
N ASN A 15 2.22 8.75 -19.57
CA ASN A 15 1.50 9.84 -20.19
C ASN A 15 2.07 11.17 -19.68
N LYS A 16 2.89 11.84 -20.49
CA LYS A 16 3.19 13.27 -20.31
C LYS A 16 2.61 14.03 -21.50
N ASN A 17 1.53 14.74 -21.21
CA ASN A 17 0.90 15.68 -22.11
C ASN A 17 1.73 16.96 -22.15
N ALA A 18 2.31 17.26 -23.31
CA ALA A 18 2.75 18.60 -23.68
C ALA A 18 2.40 18.80 -25.16
N SER A 19 1.56 19.79 -25.41
CA SER A 19 0.89 20.05 -26.68
C SER A 19 1.83 20.62 -27.77
N ASN A 20 1.49 20.24 -29.01
CA ASN A 20 1.73 20.91 -30.29
C ASN A 20 3.16 21.27 -30.71
N ASP A 21 3.65 20.66 -31.80
CA ASP A 21 3.92 21.38 -33.06
C ASP A 21 4.20 20.40 -34.23
N GLY A 22 3.79 20.78 -35.44
CA GLY A 22 4.53 20.51 -36.68
C GLY A 22 4.47 19.13 -37.33
N SER A 23 3.48 18.95 -38.21
CA SER A 23 3.55 18.33 -39.55
C SER A 23 4.81 17.55 -39.97
N GLU A 24 4.65 16.28 -40.38
CA GLU A 24 4.84 15.83 -41.77
C GLU A 24 4.73 14.29 -41.92
N GLY A 25 3.95 13.87 -42.93
CA GLY A 25 4.28 12.73 -43.80
C GLY A 25 4.14 11.30 -43.28
N GLY A 26 3.08 10.59 -43.72
CA GLY A 26 3.15 9.13 -43.84
C GLY A 26 1.83 8.39 -43.71
N MET A 27 1.25 8.00 -44.84
CA MET A 27 0.01 7.24 -44.98
C MET A 27 0.09 5.84 -44.35
N LEU A 28 -1.01 5.32 -43.79
CA LEU A 28 -1.79 4.19 -44.35
C LEU A 28 -2.78 3.59 -43.33
N ASN A 29 -4.06 3.91 -43.57
CA ASN A 29 -5.28 3.10 -43.50
C ASN A 29 -5.37 1.92 -42.50
N GLY A 30 -6.28 2.04 -41.54
CA GLY A 30 -6.82 0.93 -40.76
C GLY A 30 -8.12 1.35 -40.09
N ALA A 31 -9.24 1.06 -40.76
CA ALA A 31 -10.59 1.34 -40.30
C ALA A 31 -10.86 0.73 -38.91
N GLY A 32 -11.29 1.58 -37.98
CA GLY A 32 -11.74 1.20 -36.65
C GLY A 32 -12.53 2.36 -36.07
N THR A 33 -13.83 2.32 -36.29
CA THR A 33 -14.87 3.22 -35.78
C THR A 33 -14.59 3.70 -34.35
N GLY A 34 -14.61 5.02 -34.17
CA GLY A 34 -14.56 5.62 -32.84
C GLY A 34 -15.79 5.27 -32.02
N MET A 35 -15.55 4.77 -30.81
CA MET A 35 -16.49 4.83 -29.70
C MET A 35 -15.72 5.28 -28.45
N ASP A 36 -16.05 6.51 -28.06
CA ASP A 36 -16.20 6.96 -26.68
C ASP A 36 -14.96 7.13 -25.81
N ALA A 37 -14.35 8.30 -25.99
CA ALA A 37 -13.65 9.02 -24.95
C ALA A 37 -14.65 9.51 -23.87
N ASN A 38 -14.90 8.66 -22.87
CA ASN A 38 -15.36 9.08 -21.56
C ASN A 38 -14.49 8.40 -20.51
N GLY A 39 -13.44 9.10 -20.07
CA GLY A 39 -12.50 8.65 -19.05
C GLY A 39 -13.13 8.59 -17.67
N ASN A 40 -14.02 7.62 -17.47
CA ASN A 40 -14.37 7.10 -16.16
C ASN A 40 -13.93 5.63 -16.14
N GLY A 41 -12.62 5.41 -16.09
CA GLY A 41 -12.06 4.09 -15.88
C GLY A 41 -12.45 3.63 -14.49
N ASN A 42 -13.57 2.92 -14.38
CA ASN A 42 -14.03 2.24 -13.19
C ASN A 42 -13.00 1.13 -12.87
N MET A 43 -11.89 1.52 -12.25
CA MET A 43 -10.91 0.61 -11.69
C MET A 43 -11.67 -0.33 -10.75
N SER A 44 -11.46 -1.64 -10.88
CA SER A 44 -12.19 -2.61 -10.05
C SER A 44 -11.95 -2.30 -8.57
N SER A 45 -12.98 -2.51 -7.75
CA SER A 45 -12.89 -2.28 -6.30
C SER A 45 -11.72 -3.05 -5.67
N GLU A 46 -11.39 -4.22 -6.23
CA GLU A 46 -10.26 -5.04 -5.84
C GLU A 46 -8.91 -4.37 -6.13
N GLU A 47 -8.74 -3.80 -7.32
CA GLU A 47 -7.52 -3.09 -7.70
C GLU A 47 -7.32 -1.84 -6.82
N GLN A 48 -8.41 -1.12 -6.54
CA GLN A 48 -8.39 0.03 -5.62
C GLN A 48 -7.97 -0.36 -4.20
N ALA A 49 -8.52 -1.46 -3.65
CA ALA A 49 -8.17 -1.95 -2.33
C ALA A 49 -6.69 -2.38 -2.25
N ARG A 50 -6.14 -2.97 -3.32
CA ARG A 50 -4.72 -3.35 -3.41
C ARG A 50 -3.81 -2.13 -3.38
N LEU A 51 -4.13 -1.10 -4.17
CA LEU A 51 -3.36 0.15 -4.19
C LEU A 51 -3.43 0.89 -2.84
N GLN A 52 -4.60 0.90 -2.21
CA GLN A 52 -4.76 1.51 -0.89
C GLN A 52 -3.97 0.78 0.18
N MET A 53 -3.97 -0.56 0.20
CA MET A 53 -3.11 -1.32 1.11
C MET A 53 -1.63 -1.00 0.89
N GLN A 54 -1.17 -0.93 -0.36
CA GLN A 54 0.22 -0.63 -0.67
C GLN A 54 0.64 0.75 -0.14
N GLN A 55 -0.26 1.73 -0.13
CA GLN A 55 -0.01 3.04 0.48
C GLN A 55 0.07 2.96 2.01
N LEU A 56 -0.85 2.23 2.64
CA LEU A 56 -0.86 2.04 4.09
C LEU A 56 0.41 1.35 4.60
N GLN A 57 0.92 0.37 3.85
CA GLN A 57 2.18 -0.32 4.15
C GLN A 57 3.41 0.60 4.17
N GLN A 58 3.37 1.76 3.52
CA GLN A 58 4.47 2.73 3.57
C GLN A 58 4.52 3.51 4.88
N ASN A 59 3.41 3.51 5.64
CA ASN A 59 3.30 4.24 6.90
C ASN A 59 2.58 3.39 7.95
N ASN A 60 3.25 2.34 8.42
CA ASN A 60 2.71 1.32 9.31
C ASN A 60 3.53 1.12 10.60
N ILE A 61 4.46 2.04 10.91
CA ILE A 61 5.36 1.93 12.07
C ILE A 61 4.90 2.87 13.18
N VAL A 62 4.63 2.30 14.36
CA VAL A 62 4.34 3.05 15.59
C VAL A 62 5.57 3.02 16.48
N TYR A 63 6.07 4.19 16.85
CA TYR A 63 7.17 4.32 17.80
C TYR A 63 6.67 4.52 19.22
N PHE A 64 7.38 3.93 20.17
CA PHE A 64 7.10 4.01 21.60
C PHE A 64 8.25 4.69 22.33
N ASP A 65 7.94 5.38 23.42
CA ASP A 65 8.95 5.90 24.32
C ASP A 65 9.61 4.74 25.11
N LEU A 66 10.69 5.04 25.84
CA LEU A 66 11.41 4.07 26.66
C LEU A 66 10.49 3.46 27.74
N ASP A 67 10.50 2.12 27.86
CA ASP A 67 9.67 1.36 28.82
C ASP A 67 8.16 1.64 28.70
N LYS A 68 7.71 2.03 27.50
CA LYS A 68 6.31 2.34 27.21
C LYS A 68 5.69 1.45 26.14
N TYR A 69 4.39 1.32 26.23
CA TYR A 69 3.52 0.59 25.30
C TYR A 69 2.20 1.31 25.00
N ASP A 70 2.00 2.53 25.52
CA ASP A 70 0.89 3.39 25.15
C ASP A 70 1.10 4.00 23.77
N ILE A 71 0.04 3.97 22.96
CA ILE A 71 0.03 4.57 21.63
C ILE A 71 -0.20 6.07 21.79
N ARG A 72 0.74 6.87 21.32
CA ARG A 72 0.62 8.33 21.33
C ARG A 72 -0.40 8.81 20.31
N SER A 73 -1.04 9.95 20.59
CA SER A 73 -2.03 10.58 19.71
C SER A 73 -1.53 10.85 18.29
N ASP A 74 -0.22 11.09 18.13
CA ASP A 74 0.39 11.37 16.82
C ASP A 74 0.23 10.20 15.83
N PHE A 75 0.07 8.97 16.35
CA PHE A 75 -0.15 7.77 15.53
C PHE A 75 -1.63 7.45 15.30
N ALA A 76 -2.55 8.15 15.97
CA ALA A 76 -3.99 7.86 15.90
C ALA A 76 -4.51 7.95 14.46
N ALA A 77 -4.18 9.03 13.74
CA ALA A 77 -4.64 9.22 12.36
C ALA A 77 -4.13 8.11 11.41
N MET A 78 -2.90 7.64 11.61
CA MET A 78 -2.33 6.54 10.82
C MET A 78 -3.03 5.22 11.12
N LEU A 79 -3.24 4.90 12.41
CA LEU A 79 -3.94 3.68 12.81
C LEU A 79 -5.41 3.70 12.42
N ASP A 80 -6.07 4.85 12.47
CA ASP A 80 -7.46 5.01 12.02
C ASP A 80 -7.59 4.77 10.52
N ALA A 81 -6.61 5.21 9.71
CA ALA A 81 -6.58 4.90 8.28
C ALA A 81 -6.49 3.38 8.03
N HIS A 82 -5.67 2.67 8.80
CA HIS A 82 -5.58 1.21 8.74
C HIS A 82 -6.88 0.53 9.20
N ALA A 83 -7.45 0.95 10.33
CA ALA A 83 -8.71 0.42 10.84
C ALA A 83 -9.86 0.62 9.85
N ASN A 84 -9.94 1.80 9.22
CA ASN A 84 -10.93 2.11 8.20
C ASN A 84 -10.78 1.21 6.97
N PHE A 85 -9.55 0.98 6.50
CA PHE A 85 -9.29 0.05 5.41
C PHE A 85 -9.74 -1.37 5.74
N LEU A 86 -9.40 -1.88 6.94
CA LEU A 86 -9.76 -3.23 7.36
C LEU A 86 -11.27 -3.41 7.52
N ARG A 87 -11.98 -2.36 7.96
CA ARG A 87 -13.44 -2.36 8.09
C ARG A 87 -14.12 -2.42 6.72
N SER A 88 -13.62 -1.64 5.76
CA SER A 88 -14.15 -1.60 4.40
C SER A 88 -13.78 -2.84 3.58
N ASN A 89 -12.73 -3.56 3.97
CA ASN A 89 -12.22 -4.72 3.25
C ASN A 89 -12.00 -5.92 4.19
N PRO A 90 -13.08 -6.57 4.68
CA PRO A 90 -13.01 -7.62 5.70
C PRO A 90 -12.30 -8.91 5.24
N SER A 91 -12.04 -9.06 3.94
CA SER A 91 -11.21 -10.14 3.39
C SER A 91 -9.73 -9.99 3.71
N TYR A 92 -9.29 -8.78 4.04
CA TYR A 92 -7.90 -8.52 4.42
C TYR A 92 -7.68 -8.72 5.90
N LYS A 93 -6.50 -9.25 6.22
CA LYS A 93 -6.02 -9.45 7.58
C LYS A 93 -4.66 -8.79 7.72
N VAL A 94 -4.40 -8.23 8.90
CA VAL A 94 -3.10 -7.70 9.27
C VAL A 94 -2.59 -8.43 10.51
N THR A 95 -1.28 -8.61 10.55
CA THR A 95 -0.56 -9.05 11.73
C THR A 95 0.08 -7.83 12.37
N VAL A 96 -0.06 -7.69 13.69
CA VAL A 96 0.62 -6.64 14.45
C VAL A 96 1.82 -7.25 15.16
N GLU A 97 3.02 -6.81 14.81
CA GLU A 97 4.26 -7.24 15.42
C GLU A 97 4.79 -6.16 16.36
N GLY A 98 5.40 -6.58 17.46
CA GLY A 98 5.91 -5.69 18.49
C GLY A 98 7.36 -5.98 18.79
N HIS A 99 8.17 -4.92 18.80
CA HIS A 99 9.61 -5.00 19.01
C HIS A 99 10.01 -4.15 20.23
N ALA A 100 11.03 -4.61 20.93
CA ALA A 100 11.74 -3.85 21.95
C ALA A 100 13.22 -3.71 21.53
N ASP A 101 13.91 -2.73 22.12
CA ASP A 101 15.33 -2.55 21.85
C ASP A 101 16.17 -3.59 22.60
N GLU A 102 17.49 -3.63 22.38
CA GLU A 102 18.39 -4.61 23.00
C GLU A 102 18.77 -4.27 24.45
N ARG A 103 18.19 -3.22 25.05
CA ARG A 103 18.54 -2.78 26.39
C ARG A 103 17.78 -3.63 27.40
N GLY A 104 18.48 -4.20 28.38
CA GLY A 104 17.88 -5.07 29.41
C GLY A 104 17.93 -6.56 29.05
N THR A 105 17.10 -7.37 29.69
CA THR A 105 17.10 -8.82 29.48
C THR A 105 16.26 -9.21 28.25
N PRO A 106 16.65 -10.26 27.51
CA PRO A 106 15.86 -10.75 26.38
C PRO A 106 14.40 -11.05 26.74
N GLU A 107 14.17 -11.65 27.91
CA GLU A 107 12.83 -12.03 28.37
C GLU A 107 11.95 -10.80 28.61
N TYR A 108 12.51 -9.75 29.19
CA TYR A 108 11.80 -8.49 29.38
C TYR A 108 11.43 -7.87 28.03
N ASN A 109 12.37 -7.85 27.07
CA ASN A 109 12.14 -7.29 25.74
C ASN A 109 11.09 -8.06 24.93
N ILE A 110 11.03 -9.39 25.06
CA ILE A 110 9.95 -10.20 24.49
C ILE A 110 8.60 -9.76 25.07
N SER A 111 8.50 -9.67 26.41
CA SER A 111 7.24 -9.28 27.06
C SER A 111 6.81 -7.85 26.72
N LEU A 112 7.76 -6.93 26.55
CA LEU A 112 7.47 -5.55 26.16
C LEU A 112 7.02 -5.47 24.70
N GLY A 113 7.67 -6.22 23.81
CA GLY A 113 7.24 -6.38 22.41
C GLY A 113 5.82 -6.91 22.31
N GLU A 114 5.49 -7.98 23.02
CA GLU A 114 4.13 -8.55 23.06
C GLU A 114 3.09 -7.54 23.54
N ARG A 115 3.41 -6.74 24.57
CA ARG A 115 2.52 -5.66 25.06
C ARG A 115 2.29 -4.58 24.01
N ARG A 116 3.33 -4.19 23.27
CA ARG A 116 3.23 -3.21 22.17
C ARG A 116 2.39 -3.73 21.00
N ALA A 117 2.59 -4.98 20.61
CA ALA A 117 1.76 -5.64 19.60
C ALA A 117 0.28 -5.68 20.04
N THR A 118 0.05 -6.05 21.30
CA THR A 118 -1.29 -6.09 21.91
C THR A 118 -1.93 -4.71 21.91
N ALA A 119 -1.19 -3.64 22.25
CA ALA A 119 -1.71 -2.28 22.22
C ALA A 119 -2.19 -1.88 20.81
N GLY A 120 -1.39 -2.17 19.77
CA GLY A 120 -1.77 -1.91 18.38
C GLY A 120 -3.00 -2.70 17.94
N LYS A 121 -3.05 -3.99 18.29
CA LYS A 121 -4.21 -4.85 18.03
C LYS A 121 -5.49 -4.32 18.70
N MET A 122 -5.40 -3.97 19.98
CA MET A 122 -6.54 -3.44 20.74
C MET A 122 -7.03 -2.11 20.16
N TYR A 123 -6.12 -1.24 19.69
CA TYR A 123 -6.49 -0.01 19.00
C TYR A 123 -7.29 -0.31 17.73
N LEU A 124 -6.76 -1.16 16.85
CA LEU A 124 -7.43 -1.51 15.59
C LEU A 124 -8.80 -2.14 15.83
N GLN A 125 -8.91 -3.06 16.80
CA GLN A 125 -10.17 -3.69 17.18
C GLN A 125 -11.16 -2.70 17.79
N GLY A 126 -10.70 -1.79 18.67
CA GLY A 126 -11.52 -0.73 19.24
C GLY A 126 -12.07 0.24 18.20
N SER A 127 -11.28 0.51 17.15
CA SER A 127 -11.71 1.28 15.98
C SER A 127 -12.51 0.44 14.98
N GLY A 128 -12.77 -0.85 15.24
CA GLY A 128 -13.61 -1.72 14.39
C GLY A 128 -12.92 -2.33 13.17
N GLY A 129 -11.58 -2.32 13.12
CA GLY A 129 -10.78 -3.08 12.16
C GLY A 129 -10.44 -4.48 12.68
N ALA A 130 -10.39 -5.48 11.80
CA ALA A 130 -10.01 -6.85 12.16
C ALA A 130 -8.47 -7.01 12.15
N ALA A 131 -7.87 -7.15 13.34
CA ALA A 131 -6.44 -7.46 13.51
C ALA A 131 -6.27 -8.87 14.11
N GLY A 132 -5.39 -9.66 13.47
CA GLY A 132 -5.03 -11.03 13.84
C GLY A 132 -4.16 -11.12 15.08
#